data_AF-A0A9Q3F2V0-F1
#
_entry.id   AF-A0A9Q3F2V0-F1
#
_cell.length_a   1.000
_cell.length_b   1.000
_cell.length_c   1.000
_cell.angle_alpha   90.00
_cell.angle_beta   90.00
_cell.angle_gamma   90.00
#
_symmetry.space_group_name_H-M   'P 1'
#
loop_
_entity.id
_entity.type
_entity.pdbx_description
1 polymer ?
#
loop_
_entity_poly.entity_id
_entity_poly.type
_entity_poly.pdbx_seq_one_letter_code
_entity_poly.pdbx_strand_id
1 'polypeptide(L)'
;MGGYDGRELDVTIRPLTTFETPLGSMQLTRLPQGATKSVAVYQDQMACILQEETPKIVGIFVDDGGIKGPRSSYNQETLPENPSIRRYI
;
A
#
# COMPACT_ATOMS: atom_id res chain seq x y z
N MET A 1 5.52 -8.68 -1.12
CA MET A 1 4.06 -8.90 -1.11
C MET A 1 3.39 -7.54 -1.17
N GLY A 2 2.40 -7.37 -2.06
CA GLY A 2 1.71 -6.10 -2.23
C GLY A 2 0.59 -5.93 -1.19
N GLY A 3 0.12 -4.70 -0.98
CA GLY A 3 -0.94 -4.43 0.01
C GLY A 3 -2.24 -5.19 -0.23
N TYR A 4 -2.58 -5.46 -1.49
CA TYR A 4 -3.77 -6.23 -1.90
C TYR A 4 -3.79 -7.66 -1.34
N ASP A 5 -2.62 -8.31 -1.19
CA ASP A 5 -2.52 -9.68 -0.70
C ASP A 5 -2.90 -9.80 0.79
N GLY A 6 -2.92 -8.68 1.52
CA GLY A 6 -3.30 -8.65 2.93
C GLY A 6 -4.79 -8.91 3.17
N ARG A 7 -5.65 -8.69 2.17
CA ARG A 7 -7.10 -8.83 2.30
C ARG A 7 -7.61 -10.15 1.72
N GLU A 8 -8.40 -10.87 2.50
CA GLU A 8 -9.11 -12.06 2.01
C GLU A 8 -10.21 -11.69 1.03
N LEU A 9 -10.30 -12.50 -0.02
CA LEU A 9 -11.40 -12.45 -0.95
C LEU A 9 -12.55 -13.33 -0.43
N ASP A 10 -13.77 -12.81 -0.53
CA ASP A 10 -14.98 -13.55 -0.17
C ASP A 10 -15.03 -14.89 -0.92
N VAL A 11 -15.31 -15.98 -0.20
CA VAL A 11 -15.26 -17.35 -0.74
C VAL A 11 -16.20 -17.52 -1.94
N THR A 12 -17.33 -16.81 -1.94
CA THR A 12 -18.35 -16.92 -3.00
C THR A 12 -17.90 -16.34 -4.34
N ILE A 13 -16.93 -15.41 -4.34
CA ILE A 13 -16.43 -14.77 -5.56
C ILE A 13 -15.07 -15.29 -6.02
N ARG A 14 -14.40 -16.15 -5.24
CA ARG A 14 -13.12 -16.77 -5.64
C ARG A 14 -13.18 -17.48 -7.00
N PRO A 15 -14.24 -18.23 -7.34
CA PRO A 15 -14.33 -18.87 -8.66
C PRO A 15 -14.30 -17.88 -9.83
N LEU A 16 -14.70 -16.62 -9.63
CA LEU A 16 -14.64 -15.57 -10.66
C LEU A 16 -13.22 -15.07 -10.93
N THR A 17 -12.25 -15.46 -10.11
CA THR A 17 -10.84 -15.09 -10.23
C THR A 17 -9.98 -16.25 -10.75
N THR A 18 -10.62 -17.23 -11.40
CA THR A 18 -9.93 -18.40 -11.93
C THR A 18 -9.00 -18.02 -13.09
N PHE A 19 -7.78 -18.55 -13.07
CA PHE A 19 -6.79 -18.42 -14.14
C PHE A 19 -6.12 -19.77 -14.42
N GLU A 20 -5.69 -19.95 -15.67
CA GLU A 20 -5.10 -21.22 -16.13
C GLU A 20 -3.58 -21.21 -15.95
N THR A 21 -3.05 -22.35 -15.51
CA THR A 21 -1.61 -22.61 -15.42
C THR A 21 -1.29 -23.98 -16.04
N PRO A 22 -0.02 -24.27 -16.39
CA PRO A 22 0.36 -25.62 -16.80
C PRO A 22 0.09 -26.72 -15.76
N LEU A 23 -0.14 -26.34 -14.50
CA LEU A 23 -0.47 -27.26 -13.41
C LEU A 23 -1.99 -27.44 -13.21
N GLY A 24 -2.80 -26.73 -14.00
CA GLY A 24 -4.26 -26.70 -13.91
C GLY A 24 -4.82 -25.33 -13.53
N SER A 25 -6.15 -25.27 -13.44
CA SER A 25 -6.90 -24.07 -13.06
C SER A 25 -6.66 -23.72 -11.60
N MET A 26 -6.31 -22.47 -11.33
CA MET A 26 -6.14 -21.91 -9.99
C MET A 26 -7.09 -20.73 -9.79
N GLN A 27 -7.42 -20.39 -8.55
CA GLN A 27 -8.24 -19.23 -8.21
C GLN A 27 -7.54 -18.39 -7.13
N LEU A 28 -7.82 -17.09 -7.08
CA LEU A 28 -7.25 -16.21 -6.06
C LEU A 28 -8.05 -16.31 -4.76
N THR A 29 -7.34 -16.32 -3.64
CA THR A 29 -7.92 -16.30 -2.29
C THR A 29 -7.78 -14.93 -1.62
N ARG A 30 -7.00 -14.04 -2.25
CA ARG A 30 -6.73 -12.66 -1.84
C ARG A 30 -7.21 -11.69 -2.92
N LEU A 31 -7.27 -10.41 -2.57
CA LEU A 31 -7.78 -9.37 -3.45
C LEU A 31 -6.95 -9.31 -4.76
N PRO A 32 -7.55 -9.53 -5.95
CA PRO A 32 -6.82 -9.52 -7.21
C PRO A 32 -6.34 -8.11 -7.59
N GLN A 33 -5.06 -7.96 -7.94
CA GLN A 33 -4.59 -6.73 -8.57
C GLN A 33 -5.19 -6.60 -9.98
N GLY A 34 -5.70 -5.41 -10.33
CA GLY A 34 -6.30 -5.15 -11.64
C GLY A 34 -7.80 -5.45 -11.78
N ALA A 35 -8.46 -6.00 -10.76
CA ALA A 35 -9.92 -6.13 -10.80
C ALA A 35 -10.62 -4.81 -10.44
N THR A 36 -11.76 -4.55 -11.08
CA THR A 36 -12.49 -3.25 -11.04
C THR A 36 -12.73 -2.72 -9.64
N LYS A 37 -13.04 -3.59 -8.68
CA LYS A 37 -13.37 -3.18 -7.30
C LYS A 37 -12.20 -3.29 -6.32
N SER A 38 -11.06 -3.85 -6.72
CA SER A 38 -9.95 -4.09 -5.81
C SER A 38 -9.41 -2.80 -5.22
N VAL A 39 -9.21 -1.77 -6.05
CA VAL A 39 -8.71 -0.46 -5.58
C VAL A 39 -9.64 0.15 -4.54
N ALA A 40 -10.95 0.13 -4.79
CA ALA A 40 -11.93 0.72 -3.87
C ALA A 40 -11.95 0.01 -2.51
N VAL A 41 -11.93 -1.33 -2.53
CA VAL A 41 -11.88 -2.15 -1.31
C VAL A 41 -10.57 -1.94 -0.55
N TYR A 42 -9.46 -1.81 -1.27
CA TYR A 42 -8.15 -1.55 -0.66
C TYR A 42 -8.07 -0.14 -0.06
N GLN A 43 -8.56 0.89 -0.76
CA GLN A 43 -8.62 2.25 -0.24
C GLN A 43 -9.47 2.36 1.02
N ASP A 44 -10.64 1.73 1.06
CA ASP A 44 -11.49 1.69 2.26
C ASP A 44 -10.78 1.06 3.46
N GLN A 45 -10.05 -0.05 3.22
CA GLN A 45 -9.24 -0.67 4.25
C GLN A 45 -8.11 0.24 4.75
N MET A 46 -7.38 0.88 3.84
CA MET A 46 -6.28 1.78 4.20
C MET A 46 -6.79 3.01 4.95
N ALA A 47 -7.95 3.56 4.56
CA ALA A 47 -8.58 4.68 5.24
C ALA A 47 -8.97 4.33 6.69
N CYS A 48 -9.43 3.10 6.93
CA CYS A 48 -9.71 2.60 8.28
C CYS A 48 -8.42 2.42 9.10
N ILE A 49 -7.38 1.83 8.50
CA ILE A 49 -6.10 1.58 9.21
C ILE A 49 -5.39 2.89 9.60
N LEU A 50 -5.40 3.88 8.71
CA LEU A 50 -4.68 5.15 8.88
C LEU A 50 -5.62 6.30 9.26
N GLN A 51 -6.77 5.98 9.87
CA GLN A 51 -7.82 6.95 10.16
C GLN A 51 -7.36 8.06 11.12
N GLU A 52 -6.41 7.76 12.01
CA GLU A 52 -5.93 8.71 13.03
C GLU A 52 -4.91 9.70 12.43
N GLU A 53 -4.14 9.25 11.45
CA GLU A 53 -3.11 10.01 10.77
C GLU A 53 -3.64 10.79 9.56
N THR A 54 -4.73 10.33 8.96
CA THR A 54 -5.32 10.92 7.75
C THR A 54 -6.26 12.07 8.09
N PRO A 55 -6.23 13.23 7.39
CA PRO A 55 -5.31 13.62 6.31
C PRO A 55 -4.09 14.44 6.81
N LYS A 56 -3.88 14.48 8.13
CA LYS A 56 -2.95 15.42 8.76
C LYS A 56 -1.49 15.06 8.44
N ILE A 57 -1.15 13.78 8.55
CA ILE A 57 0.20 13.24 8.40
C ILE A 57 0.28 12.35 7.17
N VAL A 58 -0.75 11.55 6.93
CA VAL A 58 -0.79 10.60 5.82
C VAL A 58 -1.90 10.98 4.84
N GLY A 59 -1.63 10.78 3.54
CA GLY A 59 -2.62 10.86 2.47
C GLY A 59 -2.53 9.61 1.62
N ILE A 60 -3.65 8.88 1.48
CA ILE A 60 -3.71 7.66 0.68
C ILE A 60 -4.29 7.98 -0.70
N PHE A 61 -3.67 7.46 -1.75
CA PHE A 61 -4.14 7.59 -3.12
C PHE A 61 -3.85 6.31 -3.91
N VAL A 62 -4.90 5.54 -4.22
CA VAL A 62 -4.82 4.30 -5.02
C VAL A 62 -3.80 3.32 -4.41
N ASP A 63 -2.64 3.16 -5.03
CA ASP A 63 -1.60 2.21 -4.63
C ASP A 63 -0.55 2.87 -3.72
N ASP A 64 -0.56 4.20 -3.60
CA ASP A 64 0.45 4.97 -2.88
C ASP A 64 -0.11 5.59 -1.60
N GLY A 65 0.74 5.63 -0.57
CA GLY A 65 0.53 6.39 0.65
C GLY A 65 1.60 7.45 0.79
N GLY A 66 1.22 8.72 0.71
CA GLY A 66 2.10 9.84 0.99
C GLY A 66 2.16 10.13 2.49
N ILE A 67 3.35 10.11 3.07
CA ILE A 67 3.59 10.52 4.46
C ILE A 67 4.30 11.87 4.45
N LYS A 68 3.80 12.84 5.21
CA LYS A 68 4.48 14.13 5.37
C LYS A 68 5.79 13.92 6.13
N GLY A 69 6.88 14.36 5.52
CA GLY A 69 8.21 14.35 6.13
C GLY A 69 8.34 15.30 7.33
N PRO A 70 9.52 15.31 7.98
CA PRO A 70 9.80 16.19 9.10
C PRO A 70 9.61 17.66 8.74
N ARG A 71 9.19 18.48 9.72
CA ARG A 71 8.92 19.92 9.52
C ARG A 71 10.17 20.75 9.22
N SER A 72 11.35 20.21 9.50
CA SER A 72 12.63 20.88 9.33
C SER A 72 13.48 20.09 8.35
N SER A 73 14.17 20.80 7.47
CA SER A 73 15.23 20.26 6.61
C SER A 73 16.60 20.25 7.31
N TYR A 74 16.65 20.55 8.61
CA TYR A 74 17.89 20.76 9.37
C TYR A 74 18.86 21.71 8.66
N ASN A 75 18.34 22.71 7.93
CA ASN A 75 19.13 23.64 7.11
C ASN A 75 20.12 22.93 6.15
N GLN A 76 19.78 21.72 5.68
CA GLN A 76 20.63 20.90 4.81
C GLN A 76 21.94 20.46 5.48
N GLU A 77 21.99 20.45 6.81
CA GLU A 77 23.11 19.93 7.59
C GLU A 77 23.49 18.52 7.13
N THR A 78 24.79 18.20 7.16
CA THR A 78 25.31 16.87 6.83
C THR A 78 25.68 16.12 8.09
N LEU A 79 25.70 14.79 8.03
CA LEU A 79 26.10 13.98 9.17
C LEU A 79 27.59 14.22 9.49
N PRO A 80 27.98 14.43 10.76
CA PRO A 80 29.38 14.62 11.15
C PRO A 80 30.29 13.47 10.70
N GLU A 81 29.75 12.26 10.67
CA GLU A 81 30.47 11.03 10.31
C GLU A 81 30.55 10.82 8.79
N ASN A 82 29.68 11.47 8.01
CA ASN A 82 29.66 11.36 6.56
C ASN A 82 29.13 12.66 5.88
N PRO A 83 30.03 13.55 5.42
CA PRO A 83 29.65 14.81 4.77
C PRO A 83 28.89 14.65 3.45
N SER A 84 28.90 13.45 2.84
CA SER A 84 28.14 13.17 1.62
C SER A 84 26.66 12.86 1.88
N ILE A 85 26.27 12.64 3.15
CA ILE A 85 24.90 12.33 3.54
C ILE A 85 24.31 13.52 4.31
N ARG A 86 23.17 14.03 3.84
CA ARG A 86 22.41 15.06 4.55
C ARG A 86 21.66 14.46 5.73
N ARG A 87 21.57 15.22 6.82
CA ARG A 87 20.74 14.96 7.99
C ARG A 87 19.27 15.08 7.58
N TYR A 88 18.71 13.97 7.13
CA TYR A 88 17.27 13.76 7.05
C TYR A 88 16.90 12.74 8.12
N ILE A 89 15.81 13.00 8.88
CA ILE A 89 15.09 11.91 9.57
C ILE A 89 14.26 11.21 8.51
#